data_AF-A0A175VP21-F1
#
_entry.id   AF-A0A175VP21-F1
#
_cell.length_a   1.000
_cell.length_b   1.000
_cell.length_c   1.000
_cell.angle_alpha   90.00
_cell.angle_beta   90.00
_cell.angle_gamma   90.00
#
_symmetry.space_group_name_H-M   'P 1'
#
loop_
_entity.id
_entity.type
_entity.pdbx_description
1 polymer ?
#
loop_
_entity_poly.entity_id
_entity_poly.type
_entity_poly.pdbx_seq_one_letter_code
_entity_poly.pdbx_strand_id
1 'polypeptide(L)'
;MIWKHFLPAGLTILFAAPYTLGDASDEFAGRGQILVLNTTNIGSATPNDRIGCLNKHGMLTLSDCAIFTHSDGIPHLSTSEGGCSFQNPRMPTNEDSIYGRNTRAWSCSDHAKPDGTPVSETYYSLNGLDYPLICHGNLACYYDIVANPSPSNANPAPVWGYYWGSQQMTAPPGHWQVAWLWVQV
;
A
#
# COMPACT_ATOMS: atom_id res chain seq x y z
N MET A 1 16.33 -29.01 70.30
CA MET A 1 15.17 -28.50 69.56
C MET A 1 15.55 -28.35 68.10
N ILE A 2 14.97 -29.16 67.20
CA ILE A 2 15.30 -29.19 65.77
C ILE A 2 14.23 -28.37 65.05
N TRP A 3 14.63 -27.21 64.51
CA TRP A 3 13.72 -26.29 63.82
C TRP A 3 13.60 -26.73 62.35
N LYS A 4 12.44 -27.25 61.96
CA LYS A 4 12.16 -27.68 60.59
C LYS A 4 11.79 -26.47 59.73
N HIS A 5 12.54 -26.28 58.64
CA HIS A 5 12.33 -25.26 57.64
C HIS A 5 10.95 -25.40 56.97
N PHE A 6 10.13 -24.36 57.08
CA PHE A 6 8.95 -24.16 56.24
C PHE A 6 9.43 -23.60 54.89
N LEU A 7 9.24 -24.36 53.81
CA LEU A 7 9.38 -23.86 52.43
C LEU A 7 8.05 -23.20 52.03
N PRO A 8 8.01 -21.88 51.80
CA PRO A 8 6.83 -21.21 51.25
C PRO A 8 6.67 -21.56 49.77
N ALA A 9 5.48 -22.03 49.39
CA ALA A 9 5.08 -22.22 48.01
C ALA A 9 5.04 -20.87 47.29
N GLY A 10 6.01 -20.65 46.40
CA GLY A 10 6.03 -19.50 45.50
C GLY A 10 4.88 -19.58 44.50
N LEU A 11 3.92 -18.68 44.61
CA LEU A 11 2.85 -18.49 43.63
C LEU A 11 3.41 -17.59 42.52
N THR A 12 3.84 -18.19 41.42
CA THR A 12 4.29 -17.44 40.23
C THR A 12 3.08 -16.87 39.49
N ILE A 13 2.83 -15.58 39.63
CA ILE A 13 1.85 -14.85 38.82
C ILE A 13 2.51 -14.57 37.46
N LEU A 14 2.08 -15.29 36.43
CA LEU A 14 2.39 -14.98 35.04
C LEU A 14 1.64 -13.71 34.65
N PHE A 15 2.29 -12.55 34.75
CA PHE A 15 1.85 -11.34 34.08
C PHE A 15 2.11 -11.53 32.59
N ALA A 16 1.10 -11.96 31.83
CA ALA A 16 1.10 -11.75 30.39
C ALA A 16 1.06 -10.24 30.17
N ALA A 17 2.19 -9.65 29.79
CA ALA A 17 2.20 -8.28 29.30
C ALA A 17 1.22 -8.23 28.11
N PRO A 18 0.29 -7.27 28.06
CA PRO A 18 -0.52 -7.07 26.88
C PRO A 18 0.46 -6.75 25.74
N TYR A 19 0.63 -7.69 24.82
CA TYR A 19 1.19 -7.36 23.52
C TYR A 19 0.17 -6.42 22.90
N THR A 20 0.44 -5.11 22.96
CA THR A 20 -0.19 -4.19 22.03
C THR A 20 0.32 -4.63 20.67
N LEU A 21 -0.49 -5.40 19.95
CA LEU A 21 -0.31 -5.55 18.52
C LEU A 21 -0.21 -4.12 18.00
N GLY A 22 0.95 -3.76 17.44
CA GLY A 22 1.13 -2.46 16.83
C GLY A 22 -0.02 -2.24 15.86
N ASP A 23 -0.59 -1.04 15.86
CA ASP A 23 -1.64 -0.75 14.89
C ASP A 23 -0.97 -0.77 13.51
N ALA A 24 -1.56 -1.47 12.54
CA ALA A 24 -1.00 -1.52 11.20
C ALA A 24 -0.79 -0.11 10.62
N SER A 25 -1.60 0.87 11.02
CA SER A 25 -1.38 2.26 10.63
C SER A 25 -0.09 2.89 11.15
N ASP A 26 0.40 2.47 12.33
CA ASP A 26 1.69 2.93 12.87
C ASP A 26 2.88 2.36 12.10
N GLU A 27 2.70 1.20 11.44
CA GLU A 27 3.72 0.58 10.58
C GLU A 27 3.84 1.27 9.22
N PHE A 28 2.83 2.03 8.80
CA PHE A 28 2.86 2.85 7.59
C PHE A 28 3.62 4.17 7.82
N ALA A 29 4.92 4.07 8.09
CA ALA A 29 5.80 5.22 8.33
C ALA A 29 7.23 4.99 7.80
N GLY A 30 7.98 6.07 7.64
CA GLY A 30 9.40 6.03 7.30
C GLY A 30 9.67 5.51 5.89
N ARG A 31 10.53 4.50 5.76
CA ARG A 31 10.95 3.94 4.46
C ARG A 31 10.40 2.53 4.29
N GLY A 32 9.96 2.20 3.09
CA GLY A 32 9.38 0.89 2.81
C GLY A 32 9.23 0.60 1.33
N GLN A 33 8.93 -0.65 1.01
CA GLN A 33 8.50 -1.07 -0.32
C GLN A 33 6.98 -1.09 -0.39
N ILE A 34 6.44 -0.91 -1.60
CA ILE A 34 5.01 -1.11 -1.86
C ILE A 34 4.85 -2.40 -2.64
N LEU A 35 4.28 -3.42 -2.00
CA LEU A 35 3.88 -4.66 -2.62
C LEU A 35 2.49 -4.51 -3.24
N VAL A 36 2.26 -5.17 -4.37
CA VAL A 36 0.94 -5.18 -5.02
C VAL A 36 0.30 -6.53 -4.77
N LEU A 37 -0.89 -6.52 -4.14
CA LEU A 37 -1.63 -7.71 -3.73
C LEU A 37 -2.85 -7.92 -4.62
N ASN A 38 -3.03 -9.12 -5.15
CA ASN A 38 -4.27 -9.50 -5.85
C ASN A 38 -5.35 -9.84 -4.82
N THR A 39 -6.18 -8.87 -4.49
CA THR A 39 -7.26 -9.04 -3.51
C THR A 39 -8.45 -8.16 -3.84
N THR A 40 -9.64 -8.70 -3.60
CA THR A 40 -10.91 -7.95 -3.61
C THR A 40 -11.40 -7.63 -2.20
N ASN A 41 -10.71 -8.09 -1.15
CA ASN A 41 -11.07 -7.88 0.26
C ASN A 41 -9.83 -7.50 1.09
N ILE A 42 -9.70 -6.21 1.40
CA ILE A 42 -8.58 -5.70 2.23
C ILE A 42 -8.59 -6.25 3.66
N GLY A 43 -9.75 -6.63 4.21
CA GLY A 43 -9.84 -7.17 5.57
C GLY A 43 -9.29 -8.58 5.74
N SER A 44 -9.03 -9.28 4.63
CA SER A 44 -8.43 -10.62 4.64
C SER A 44 -7.20 -10.73 3.73
N ALA A 45 -6.68 -9.60 3.25
CA ALA A 45 -5.53 -9.58 2.37
C ALA A 45 -4.26 -9.86 3.17
N THR A 46 -3.34 -10.64 2.60
CA THR A 46 -2.09 -11.03 3.24
C THR A 46 -0.90 -10.85 2.30
N PRO A 47 0.34 -10.82 2.79
CA PRO A 47 1.53 -10.79 1.94
C PRO A 47 1.62 -11.95 0.93
N ASN A 48 0.93 -13.07 1.16
CA ASN A 48 0.88 -14.19 0.22
C ASN A 48 0.09 -13.87 -1.07
N ASP A 49 -0.75 -12.84 -1.05
CA ASP A 49 -1.51 -12.38 -2.21
C ASP A 49 -0.66 -11.55 -3.19
N ARG A 50 0.64 -11.39 -2.89
CA ARG A 50 1.56 -10.58 -3.70
C ARG A 50 1.69 -11.11 -5.12
N ILE A 51 1.48 -10.21 -6.08
CA ILE A 51 1.73 -10.44 -7.51
C ILE A 51 2.88 -9.61 -8.06
N GLY A 52 3.39 -8.64 -7.30
CA GLY A 52 4.47 -7.76 -7.73
C GLY A 52 4.79 -6.71 -6.68
N CYS A 53 5.39 -5.62 -7.12
CA CYS A 53 5.69 -4.44 -6.32
C CYS A 53 5.73 -3.20 -7.22
N LEU A 54 5.82 -2.02 -6.63
CA LEU A 54 6.00 -0.78 -7.38
C LEU A 54 7.49 -0.44 -7.54
N ASN A 55 7.88 -0.04 -8.75
CA ASN A 55 9.22 0.47 -9.04
C ASN A 55 9.33 1.96 -8.70
N LYS A 56 10.51 2.54 -8.92
CA LYS A 56 10.81 3.93 -8.53
C LYS A 56 9.99 4.97 -9.29
N HIS A 57 9.37 4.59 -10.41
CA HIS A 57 8.48 5.44 -11.21
C HIS A 57 6.99 5.24 -10.87
N GLY A 58 6.66 4.36 -9.92
CA GLY A 58 5.29 4.06 -9.52
C GLY A 58 4.57 3.04 -10.42
N MET A 59 5.30 2.28 -11.23
CA MET A 59 4.73 1.23 -12.08
C MET A 59 4.82 -0.13 -11.41
N LEU A 60 3.83 -0.99 -11.65
CA LEU A 60 3.86 -2.41 -11.29
C LEU A 60 5.02 -3.09 -11.99
N THR A 61 5.78 -3.88 -11.25
CA THR A 61 6.90 -4.67 -11.77
C THR A 61 7.05 -5.98 -11.00
N LEU A 62 7.69 -6.97 -11.63
CA LEU A 62 8.05 -8.25 -11.00
C LEU A 62 9.47 -8.23 -10.40
N SER A 63 10.30 -7.30 -10.84
CA SER A 63 11.68 -7.06 -10.39
C SER A 63 11.89 -5.56 -10.14
N ASP A 64 12.97 -5.14 -9.47
CA ASP A 64 13.24 -3.70 -9.23
C ASP A 64 12.19 -3.00 -8.34
N CYS A 65 11.79 -3.65 -7.23
CA CYS A 65 10.96 -3.02 -6.20
C CYS A 65 11.70 -1.82 -5.58
N ALA A 66 11.11 -0.63 -5.65
CA ALA A 66 11.72 0.56 -5.11
C ALA A 66 11.47 0.74 -3.61
N ILE A 67 12.36 1.52 -2.99
CA ILE A 67 12.14 2.06 -1.65
C ILE A 67 11.45 3.41 -1.79
N PHE A 68 10.31 3.51 -1.14
CA PHE A 68 9.52 4.71 -0.98
C PHE A 68 9.80 5.32 0.40
N THR A 69 9.61 6.63 0.50
CA THR A 69 9.57 7.34 1.77
C THR A 69 8.16 7.86 2.00
N HIS A 70 7.55 7.48 3.12
CA HIS A 70 6.37 8.09 3.69
C HIS A 70 6.80 9.05 4.79
N SER A 71 6.61 10.36 4.57
CA SER A 71 7.07 11.37 5.53
C SER A 71 6.05 11.62 6.64
N ASP A 72 6.52 11.61 7.89
CA ASP A 72 5.68 11.79 9.08
C ASP A 72 4.98 13.16 9.16
N GLY A 73 5.54 14.20 8.52
CA GLY A 73 5.01 15.57 8.58
C GLY A 73 3.92 15.87 7.56
N ILE A 74 4.05 15.34 6.34
CA ILE A 74 3.03 15.45 5.31
C ILE A 74 2.90 14.06 4.69
N PRO A 75 1.74 13.39 4.79
CA PRO A 75 1.59 11.97 4.50
C PRO A 75 1.61 11.66 2.99
N HIS A 76 2.72 11.97 2.34
CA HIS A 76 2.98 11.80 0.92
C HIS A 76 3.98 10.66 0.72
N LEU A 77 3.84 9.97 -0.40
CA LEU A 77 4.81 8.99 -0.85
C LEU A 77 5.76 9.63 -1.86
N SER A 78 7.03 9.25 -1.76
CA SER A 78 8.09 9.71 -2.67
C SER A 78 9.12 8.60 -2.91
N THR A 79 9.83 8.70 -4.03
CA THR A 79 11.00 7.85 -4.36
C THR A 79 12.20 8.73 -4.68
N SER A 80 13.30 8.13 -5.14
CA SER A 80 14.43 8.87 -5.71
C SER A 80 14.08 9.70 -6.95
N GLU A 81 12.94 9.41 -7.59
CA GLU A 81 12.47 10.14 -8.78
C GLU A 81 11.60 11.35 -8.42
N GLY A 82 11.15 11.47 -7.16
CA GLY A 82 10.33 12.59 -6.67
C GLY A 82 9.02 12.15 -6.02
N GLY A 83 8.04 13.06 -5.98
CA GLY A 83 6.74 12.84 -5.32
C GLY A 83 5.80 11.96 -6.16
N CYS A 84 4.98 11.15 -5.49
CA CYS A 84 4.09 10.20 -6.14
C CYS A 84 2.61 10.63 -6.13
N SER A 85 1.93 10.53 -7.28
CA SER A 85 0.53 10.95 -7.43
C SER A 85 -0.16 10.39 -8.68
N PHE A 86 -1.48 10.54 -8.76
CA PHE A 86 -2.30 10.34 -9.97
C PHE A 86 -2.48 11.62 -10.81
N GLN A 87 -1.71 12.69 -10.57
CA GLN A 87 -1.90 13.97 -11.29
C GLN A 87 -0.81 14.27 -12.33
N ASN A 88 0.10 13.33 -12.58
CA ASN A 88 1.13 13.51 -13.60
C ASN A 88 0.49 13.49 -15.01
N PRO A 89 0.49 14.62 -15.75
CA PRO A 89 -0.18 14.71 -17.06
C PRO A 89 0.51 13.88 -18.15
N ARG A 90 1.76 13.42 -17.90
CA ARG A 90 2.50 12.56 -18.83
C ARG A 90 2.09 11.09 -18.74
N MET A 91 1.33 10.72 -17.72
CA MET A 91 0.88 9.34 -17.53
C MET A 91 -0.39 9.05 -18.35
N PRO A 92 -0.56 7.81 -18.85
CA PRO A 92 -1.76 7.44 -19.58
C PRO A 92 -2.98 7.44 -18.66
N THR A 93 -4.15 7.70 -19.24
CA THR A 93 -5.44 7.51 -18.58
C THR A 93 -5.93 6.07 -18.69
N ASN A 94 -6.80 5.63 -17.78
CA ASN A 94 -7.41 4.30 -17.83
C ASN A 94 -8.62 4.27 -18.78
N GLU A 95 -8.39 4.25 -20.09
CA GLU A 95 -9.46 4.40 -21.09
C GLU A 95 -10.56 3.30 -21.02
N ASP A 96 -10.24 2.15 -20.41
CA ASP A 96 -11.13 1.00 -20.22
C ASP A 96 -12.09 1.14 -19.03
N SER A 97 -11.80 2.02 -18.07
CA SER A 97 -12.68 2.26 -16.91
C SER A 97 -13.74 3.32 -17.19
N ILE A 98 -15.04 2.97 -17.08
CA ILE A 98 -16.14 3.91 -17.30
C ILE A 98 -16.03 5.12 -16.34
N TYR A 99 -15.74 4.86 -15.06
CA TYR A 99 -15.65 5.89 -14.03
C TYR A 99 -14.22 6.44 -13.85
N GLY A 100 -13.20 5.65 -14.18
CA GLY A 100 -11.79 6.02 -14.09
C GLY A 100 -11.19 6.57 -15.37
N ARG A 101 -11.95 6.71 -16.48
CA ARG A 101 -11.38 7.02 -17.81
C ARG A 101 -10.54 8.27 -17.96
N ASN A 102 -10.71 9.24 -17.07
CA ASN A 102 -9.94 10.48 -17.11
C ASN A 102 -8.85 10.53 -16.02
N THR A 103 -8.73 9.47 -15.22
CA THR A 103 -7.75 9.37 -14.15
C THR A 103 -6.45 8.83 -14.72
N ARG A 104 -5.34 9.48 -14.36
CA ARG A 104 -4.01 9.13 -14.87
C ARG A 104 -3.45 7.96 -14.07
N ALA A 105 -2.51 7.23 -14.65
CA ALA A 105 -1.76 6.24 -13.90
C ALA A 105 -0.95 6.93 -12.80
N TRP A 106 -0.83 6.26 -11.67
CA TRP A 106 0.04 6.64 -10.58
C TRP A 106 1.48 6.69 -11.06
N SER A 107 2.21 7.70 -10.61
CA SER A 107 3.65 7.78 -10.90
C SER A 107 4.39 8.60 -9.88
N CYS A 108 5.68 8.34 -9.75
CA CYS A 108 6.64 9.14 -8.99
C CYS A 108 7.57 9.88 -9.95
N SER A 109 7.65 11.19 -9.79
CA SER A 109 8.50 12.05 -10.63
C SER A 109 8.78 13.39 -9.96
N ASP A 110 9.69 14.16 -10.52
CA ASP A 110 10.01 15.53 -10.15
C ASP A 110 8.98 16.55 -10.66
N HIS A 111 7.87 16.06 -11.26
CA HIS A 111 6.79 16.91 -11.73
C HIS A 111 6.17 17.69 -10.56
N ALA A 112 6.35 19.00 -10.59
CA ALA A 112 5.67 19.94 -9.71
C ALA A 112 4.35 20.42 -10.34
N LYS A 113 3.42 20.83 -9.49
CA LYS A 113 2.25 21.63 -9.89
C LYS A 113 2.73 22.93 -10.58
N PRO A 114 1.85 23.62 -11.34
CA PRO A 114 2.22 24.87 -12.03
C PRO A 114 2.77 25.97 -11.10
N ASP A 115 2.45 25.94 -9.81
CA ASP A 115 2.96 26.86 -8.79
C ASP A 115 4.34 26.45 -8.22
N GLY A 116 4.95 25.39 -8.76
CA GLY A 116 6.23 24.84 -8.30
C GLY A 116 6.11 23.97 -7.05
N THR A 117 4.92 23.81 -6.47
CA THR A 117 4.74 22.91 -5.32
C THR A 117 4.73 21.45 -5.79
N PRO A 118 5.26 20.50 -5.01
CA PRO A 118 5.16 19.09 -5.36
C PRO A 118 3.70 18.68 -5.59
N VAL A 119 3.45 17.83 -6.58
CA VAL A 119 2.17 17.14 -6.64
C VAL A 119 2.08 16.26 -5.41
N SER A 120 1.01 16.45 -4.64
CA SER A 120 0.94 15.95 -3.29
C SER A 120 -0.45 15.33 -3.06
N GLU A 121 -0.45 14.02 -2.82
CA GLU A 121 -1.63 13.22 -2.49
C GLU A 121 -1.40 12.55 -1.15
N THR A 122 -2.40 12.62 -0.27
CA THR A 122 -2.30 12.04 1.07
C THR A 122 -2.59 10.55 1.03
N TYR A 123 -1.66 9.77 1.56
CA TYR A 123 -1.79 8.33 1.78
C TYR A 123 -1.88 8.02 3.26
N TYR A 124 -2.56 6.95 3.60
CA TYR A 124 -2.68 6.47 4.97
C TYR A 124 -2.96 4.97 4.97
N SER A 125 -2.87 4.33 6.13
CA SER A 125 -3.41 3.00 6.34
C SER A 125 -4.55 3.05 7.35
N LEU A 126 -5.41 2.03 7.33
CA LEU A 126 -6.57 1.94 8.20
C LEU A 126 -6.25 1.20 9.48
N ASN A 127 -6.68 1.76 10.61
CA ASN A 127 -6.59 1.07 11.88
C ASN A 127 -7.48 -0.18 11.88
N GLY A 128 -7.02 -1.23 12.56
CA GLY A 128 -7.75 -2.49 12.72
C GLY A 128 -7.63 -3.46 11.53
N LEU A 129 -6.78 -3.17 10.55
CA LEU A 129 -6.31 -4.17 9.59
C LEU A 129 -5.09 -4.92 10.17
N ASP A 130 -4.88 -6.16 9.73
CA ASP A 130 -3.70 -6.96 10.12
C ASP A 130 -2.40 -6.47 9.48
N TYR A 131 -2.49 -5.67 8.42
CA TYR A 131 -1.36 -5.19 7.63
C TYR A 131 -1.53 -3.73 7.17
N PRO A 132 -0.44 -2.97 7.00
CA PRO A 132 -0.46 -1.57 6.57
C PRO A 132 -0.83 -1.44 5.08
N LEU A 133 -2.10 -1.69 4.75
CA LEU A 133 -2.61 -1.49 3.40
C LEU A 133 -2.78 0.00 3.12
N ILE A 134 -2.31 0.45 1.96
CA ILE A 134 -2.24 1.85 1.60
C ILE A 134 -3.56 2.26 0.95
N CYS A 135 -4.15 3.32 1.49
CA CYS A 135 -5.32 4.01 0.95
C CYS A 135 -4.95 5.46 0.62
N HIS A 136 -5.77 6.10 -0.22
CA HIS A 136 -5.70 7.54 -0.45
C HIS A 136 -7.11 8.14 -0.47
N GLY A 137 -7.20 9.47 -0.36
CA GLY A 137 -8.49 10.18 -0.42
C GLY A 137 -9.52 9.65 0.58
N ASN A 138 -10.78 9.50 0.16
CA ASN A 138 -11.86 8.97 1.01
C ASN A 138 -11.99 7.45 0.84
N LEU A 139 -11.25 6.68 1.64
CA LEU A 139 -11.26 5.22 1.69
C LEU A 139 -10.99 4.53 0.33
N ALA A 140 -10.19 5.15 -0.56
CA ALA A 140 -9.75 4.52 -1.79
C ALA A 140 -8.53 3.64 -1.52
N CYS A 141 -8.78 2.38 -1.15
CA CYS A 141 -7.76 1.39 -0.79
C CYS A 141 -7.52 0.33 -1.88
N TYR A 142 -8.19 0.48 -3.02
CA TYR A 142 -8.05 -0.40 -4.17
C TYR A 142 -7.50 0.36 -5.36
N TYR A 143 -6.77 -0.37 -6.19
CA TYR A 143 -6.14 0.11 -7.39
C TYR A 143 -6.46 -0.82 -8.56
N ASP A 144 -6.23 -0.33 -9.77
CA ASP A 144 -6.53 -1.00 -11.02
C ASP A 144 -5.23 -1.22 -11.79
N ILE A 145 -5.00 -2.45 -12.25
CA ILE A 145 -3.90 -2.80 -13.15
C ILE A 145 -4.42 -3.59 -14.36
N VAL A 146 -3.71 -3.48 -15.49
CA VAL A 146 -3.97 -4.32 -16.66
C VAL A 146 -3.39 -5.72 -16.41
N ALA A 147 -4.27 -6.71 -16.38
CA ALA A 147 -4.01 -8.14 -16.32
C ALA A 147 -3.03 -8.63 -15.23
N ASN A 148 -2.83 -9.94 -15.19
CA ASN A 148 -1.82 -10.55 -14.34
C ASN A 148 -0.42 -10.21 -14.87
N PRO A 149 0.50 -9.63 -14.08
CA PRO A 149 1.89 -9.56 -14.47
C PRO A 149 2.45 -10.99 -14.62
N SER A 150 3.03 -11.29 -15.78
CA SER A 150 3.64 -12.60 -16.06
C SER A 150 5.15 -12.43 -16.25
N PRO A 151 5.99 -13.38 -15.81
CA PRO A 151 7.43 -13.37 -16.13
C PRO A 151 7.71 -13.29 -17.64
N SER A 152 6.78 -13.77 -18.49
CA SER A 152 6.88 -13.65 -19.95
C SER A 152 6.65 -12.23 -20.49
N ASN A 153 6.09 -11.33 -19.68
CA ASN A 153 5.93 -9.91 -19.96
C ASN A 153 6.33 -9.10 -18.72
N ALA A 154 7.63 -9.04 -18.46
CA ALA A 154 8.20 -8.37 -17.29
C ALA A 154 8.32 -6.84 -17.45
N ASN A 155 7.71 -6.25 -18.49
CA ASN A 155 7.72 -4.81 -18.66
C ASN A 155 6.90 -4.14 -17.55
N PRO A 156 7.39 -3.03 -16.96
CA PRO A 156 6.62 -2.31 -15.97
C PRO A 156 5.26 -1.87 -16.53
N ALA A 157 4.22 -2.03 -15.72
CA ALA A 157 2.84 -1.71 -16.09
C ALA A 157 2.31 -0.53 -15.28
N PRO A 158 1.52 0.37 -15.89
CA PRO A 158 0.83 1.43 -15.16
C PRO A 158 -0.15 0.87 -14.13
N VAL A 159 -0.36 1.63 -13.06
CA VAL A 159 -1.37 1.36 -12.03
C VAL A 159 -2.28 2.58 -11.92
N TRP A 160 -3.59 2.39 -11.89
CA TRP A 160 -4.57 3.46 -11.75
C TRP A 160 -5.33 3.34 -10.43
N GLY A 161 -6.05 4.41 -10.05
CA GLY A 161 -7.04 4.29 -8.99
C GLY A 161 -8.17 3.37 -9.43
N TYR A 162 -8.72 2.58 -8.49
CA TYR A 162 -9.90 1.75 -8.76
C TYR A 162 -11.17 2.58 -8.61
N TYR A 163 -11.93 2.73 -9.70
CA TYR A 163 -13.20 3.46 -9.71
C TYR A 163 -14.34 2.53 -10.13
N TRP A 164 -15.45 2.60 -9.42
CA TRP A 164 -16.63 1.78 -9.68
C TRP A 164 -17.91 2.60 -9.55
N GLY A 165 -18.99 2.06 -10.09
CA GLY A 165 -20.33 2.62 -10.00
C GLY A 165 -21.35 1.73 -10.71
N SER A 166 -22.58 2.19 -10.83
CA SER A 166 -23.70 1.35 -11.31
C SER A 166 -23.50 0.69 -12.68
N GLN A 167 -22.65 1.26 -13.56
CA GLN A 167 -22.34 0.70 -14.89
C GLN A 167 -21.08 -0.20 -14.92
N GLN A 168 -20.29 -0.21 -13.85
CA GLN A 168 -19.03 -0.92 -13.72
C GLN A 168 -18.75 -1.13 -12.23
N MET A 169 -19.25 -2.24 -11.67
CA MET A 169 -19.13 -2.57 -10.24
C MET A 169 -17.81 -3.29 -9.90
N THR A 170 -17.09 -3.74 -10.93
CA THR A 170 -15.81 -4.47 -10.85
C THR A 170 -14.77 -3.77 -11.71
N ALA A 171 -13.51 -4.24 -11.65
CA ALA A 171 -12.48 -3.79 -12.58
C ALA A 171 -12.93 -4.00 -14.05
N PRO A 172 -12.46 -3.17 -15.00
CA PRO A 172 -12.73 -3.35 -16.41
C PRO A 172 -12.37 -4.77 -16.91
N PRO A 173 -13.01 -5.28 -17.97
CA PRO A 173 -12.62 -6.56 -18.56
C PRO A 173 -11.11 -6.59 -18.90
N GLY A 174 -10.40 -7.60 -18.40
CA GLY A 174 -8.94 -7.72 -18.56
C GLY A 174 -8.11 -7.03 -17.49
N HIS A 175 -8.74 -6.29 -16.58
CA HIS A 175 -8.08 -5.61 -15.46
C HIS A 175 -8.29 -6.35 -14.15
N TRP A 176 -7.37 -6.14 -13.21
CA TRP A 176 -7.43 -6.70 -11.87
C TRP A 176 -7.58 -5.58 -10.84
N GLN A 177 -8.45 -5.82 -9.85
CA GLN A 177 -8.51 -5.03 -8.63
C GLN A 177 -7.41 -5.52 -7.69
N VAL A 178 -6.60 -4.59 -7.20
CA VAL A 178 -5.46 -4.88 -6.31
C VAL A 178 -5.45 -3.96 -5.11
N ALA A 179 -4.73 -4.35 -4.06
CA ALA A 179 -4.40 -3.49 -2.94
C ALA A 179 -2.89 -3.27 -2.87
N TRP A 180 -2.47 -2.21 -2.20
CA TRP A 180 -1.06 -1.93 -1.95
C TRP A 180 -0.74 -2.21 -0.48
N LEU A 181 0.33 -2.95 -0.24
CA LEU A 181 0.85 -3.26 1.08
C LEU A 181 2.18 -2.57 1.30
N TRP A 182 2.29 -1.81 2.39
CA TRP A 182 3.57 -1.28 2.83
C TRP A 182 4.41 -2.34 3.54
N VAL A 183 5.69 -2.42 3.21
CA VAL A 183 6.65 -3.25 3.93
C VAL A 183 7.85 -2.40 4.31
N GLN A 184 7.98 -2.10 5.60
CA GLN A 184 9.05 -1.26 6.11
C GLN A 184 10.44 -1.86 5.82
N VAL A 185 11.44 -1.01 5.55
CA VAL A 185 12.84 -1.40 5.27
C VAL A 185 13.85 -0.70 6.18
#